data_AF-A0A5B8MXN0-F1
#
_entry.id   AF-A0A5B8MXN0-F1
#
_cell.length_a   1.000
_cell.length_b   1.000
_cell.length_c   1.000
_cell.angle_alpha   90.00
_cell.angle_beta   90.00
_cell.angle_gamma   90.00
#
_symmetry.space_group_name_H-M   'P 1'
#
loop_
_entity.id
_entity.type
_entity.pdbx_description
1 polymer ?
#
loop_
_entity_poly.entity_id
_entity_poly.type
_entity_poly.pdbx_seq_one_letter_code
_entity_poly.pdbx_strand_id
1 'polypeptide(L)'
;MLGKLRRRVSSLARERDDARKRRRDTAGARTKAIHVGEIYGFVGAMTTTVFTVVYFAWAYTPEKVLHAVGIYYYPSKYWALALPVWLSVLAVVMFWLYEFYNLACTPPLHSLDNVRDEHCRWKEDLTEEQRKMPVLYDMPLEQVNALLFGGAPRQRDKKKRK
;
A
#
# COMPACT_ATOMS: atom_id res chain seq x y z
N MET A 1 45.38 -2.77 -29.72
CA MET A 1 44.37 -1.93 -29.01
C MET A 1 42.94 -2.04 -29.57
N LEU A 2 42.75 -2.11 -30.89
CA LEU A 2 41.43 -2.10 -31.57
C LEU A 2 40.45 -3.24 -31.15
N GLY A 3 40.96 -4.44 -30.85
CA GLY A 3 40.12 -5.59 -30.46
C GLY A 3 39.46 -5.49 -29.08
N LYS A 4 39.94 -4.61 -28.18
CA LYS A 4 39.28 -4.34 -26.88
C LYS A 4 38.10 -3.38 -27.03
N LEU A 5 38.22 -2.40 -27.92
CA LEU A 5 37.15 -1.44 -28.21
C LEU A 5 35.94 -2.13 -28.84
N ARG A 6 36.17 -2.98 -29.86
CA ARG A 6 35.11 -3.72 -30.55
C ARG A 6 34.30 -4.61 -29.60
N ARG A 7 34.96 -5.28 -28.65
CA ARG A 7 34.30 -6.11 -27.64
C ARG A 7 33.42 -5.31 -26.69
N ARG A 8 33.89 -4.14 -26.23
CA ARG A 8 33.11 -3.23 -25.39
C ARG A 8 31.90 -2.65 -26.10
N VAL A 9 32.04 -2.29 -27.37
CA VAL A 9 30.90 -1.81 -28.17
C VAL A 9 29.85 -2.93 -28.33
N SER A 10 30.29 -4.17 -28.57
CA SER A 10 29.36 -5.30 -28.65
C SER A 10 28.70 -5.65 -27.32
N SER A 11 29.38 -5.48 -26.19
CA SER A 11 28.78 -5.73 -24.87
C SER A 11 27.75 -4.66 -24.50
N LEU A 12 28.04 -3.38 -24.79
CA LEU A 12 27.10 -2.29 -24.57
C LEU A 12 25.88 -2.38 -25.47
N ALA A 13 26.03 -2.83 -26.73
CA ALA A 13 24.91 -3.07 -27.62
C ALA A 13 23.97 -4.15 -27.05
N ARG A 14 24.53 -5.29 -26.59
CA ARG A 14 23.76 -6.37 -25.95
C ARG A 14 23.05 -5.90 -24.68
N GLU A 15 23.73 -5.16 -23.83
CA GLU A 15 23.15 -4.62 -22.60
C GLU A 15 22.00 -3.65 -22.87
N ARG A 16 22.11 -2.81 -23.92
CA ARG A 16 21.02 -1.93 -24.36
C ARG A 16 19.83 -2.71 -24.89
N ASP A 17 20.07 -3.79 -25.63
CA ASP A 17 19.00 -4.63 -26.17
C ASP A 17 18.29 -5.43 -25.07
N ASP A 18 19.04 -5.95 -24.11
CA ASP A 18 18.51 -6.62 -22.92
C ASP A 18 17.69 -5.65 -22.06
N ALA A 19 18.18 -4.42 -21.85
CA ALA A 19 17.45 -3.38 -21.14
C ALA A 19 16.16 -2.97 -21.86
N ARG A 20 16.19 -2.88 -23.21
CA ARG A 20 15.02 -2.60 -24.03
C ARG A 20 14.00 -3.74 -23.96
N LYS A 21 14.45 -4.99 -23.99
CA LYS A 21 13.60 -6.17 -23.86
C LYS A 21 12.92 -6.21 -22.49
N ARG A 22 13.69 -6.04 -21.41
CA ARG A 22 13.14 -5.97 -20.04
C ARG A 22 12.08 -4.87 -19.89
N ARG A 23 12.33 -3.67 -20.44
CA ARG A 23 11.36 -2.56 -20.42
C ARG A 23 10.10 -2.88 -21.22
N ARG A 24 10.22 -3.56 -22.37
CA ARG A 24 9.08 -3.98 -23.18
C ARG A 24 8.24 -5.03 -22.47
N ASP A 25 8.88 -6.00 -21.83
CA ASP A 25 8.21 -7.06 -21.09
C ASP A 25 7.47 -6.51 -19.86
N THR A 26 8.11 -5.61 -19.10
CA THR A 26 7.44 -4.93 -17.96
C THR A 26 6.31 -4.01 -18.42
N ALA A 27 6.49 -3.25 -19.51
CA ALA A 27 5.43 -2.41 -20.05
C ALA A 27 4.23 -3.25 -20.53
N GLY A 28 4.48 -4.33 -21.28
CA GLY A 28 3.43 -5.23 -21.75
C GLY A 28 2.68 -5.93 -20.61
N ALA A 29 3.41 -6.40 -19.59
CA ALA A 29 2.80 -6.96 -18.39
C ALA A 29 1.92 -5.95 -17.64
N ARG A 30 2.39 -4.69 -17.52
CA ARG A 30 1.64 -3.62 -16.86
C ARG A 30 0.38 -3.25 -17.63
N THR A 31 0.46 -3.08 -18.95
CA THR A 31 -0.72 -2.78 -19.79
C THR A 31 -1.74 -3.93 -19.72
N LYS A 32 -1.27 -5.18 -19.73
CA LYS A 32 -2.17 -6.35 -19.58
C LYS A 32 -2.83 -6.36 -18.20
N ALA A 33 -2.09 -6.09 -17.13
CA ALA A 33 -2.63 -6.04 -15.77
C ALA A 33 -3.67 -4.92 -15.59
N ILE A 34 -3.39 -3.73 -16.14
CA ILE A 34 -4.31 -2.58 -16.12
C ILE A 34 -5.61 -2.94 -16.86
N HIS A 35 -5.49 -3.43 -18.09
CA HIS A 35 -6.66 -3.75 -18.92
C HIS A 35 -7.54 -4.85 -18.31
N VAL A 36 -6.93 -5.85 -17.68
CA VAL A 36 -7.67 -6.90 -16.98
C VAL A 36 -8.38 -6.35 -15.73
N GLY A 37 -7.70 -5.50 -14.95
CA GLY A 37 -8.30 -4.85 -13.78
C GLY A 37 -9.47 -3.92 -14.14
N GLU A 38 -9.35 -3.14 -15.21
CA GLU A 38 -10.40 -2.23 -15.69
C GLU A 38 -11.66 -2.97 -16.14
N ILE A 39 -11.51 -4.08 -16.88
CA ILE A 39 -12.65 -4.90 -17.32
C ILE A 39 -13.37 -5.52 -16.12
N TYR A 40 -12.64 -6.14 -15.20
CA TYR A 40 -13.27 -6.75 -14.03
C TYR A 40 -13.93 -5.71 -13.12
N GLY A 41 -13.30 -4.54 -12.96
CA GLY A 41 -13.89 -3.41 -12.23
C GLY A 41 -15.18 -2.92 -12.88
N PHE A 42 -15.21 -2.77 -14.20
CA PHE A 42 -16.39 -2.35 -14.95
C PHE A 42 -17.54 -3.38 -14.85
N VAL A 43 -17.25 -4.65 -15.11
CA VAL A 43 -18.24 -5.74 -15.03
C VAL A 43 -18.77 -5.87 -13.60
N GLY A 44 -17.87 -5.78 -12.61
CA GLY A 44 -18.21 -5.76 -11.19
C GLY A 44 -19.14 -4.61 -10.85
N ALA A 45 -18.81 -3.38 -11.26
CA ALA A 45 -19.64 -2.20 -11.02
C ALA A 45 -21.04 -2.36 -11.63
N MET A 46 -21.15 -2.77 -12.90
CA MET A 46 -22.46 -2.99 -13.53
C MET A 46 -23.28 -4.06 -12.79
N THR A 47 -22.63 -5.16 -12.43
CA THR A 47 -23.27 -6.30 -11.76
C THR A 47 -23.75 -5.89 -10.38
N THR A 48 -22.91 -5.21 -9.58
CA THR A 48 -23.28 -4.66 -8.28
C THR A 48 -24.43 -3.67 -8.41
N THR A 49 -24.40 -2.74 -9.37
CA THR A 49 -25.50 -1.78 -9.58
C THR A 49 -26.82 -2.48 -9.87
N VAL A 50 -26.84 -3.46 -10.78
CA VAL A 50 -28.07 -4.22 -11.10
C VAL A 50 -28.59 -4.97 -9.87
N PHE A 51 -27.72 -5.68 -9.14
CA PHE A 51 -28.12 -6.37 -7.92
C PHE A 51 -28.64 -5.41 -6.84
N THR A 52 -28.02 -4.24 -6.67
CA THR A 52 -28.47 -3.23 -5.71
C THR A 52 -29.85 -2.68 -6.07
N VAL A 53 -30.13 -2.41 -7.35
CA VAL A 53 -31.46 -1.96 -7.79
C VAL A 53 -32.51 -3.03 -7.54
N VAL A 54 -32.23 -4.28 -7.91
CA VAL A 54 -33.14 -5.42 -7.66
C VAL A 54 -33.38 -5.62 -6.16
N TYR A 55 -32.31 -5.51 -5.35
CA TYR A 55 -32.39 -5.61 -3.90
C TYR A 55 -33.30 -4.54 -3.30
N PHE A 56 -33.14 -3.27 -3.69
CA PHE A 56 -34.01 -2.21 -3.21
C PHE A 56 -35.45 -2.37 -3.69
N ALA A 57 -35.66 -2.75 -4.95
CA ALA A 57 -36.99 -3.03 -5.47
C ALA A 57 -37.69 -4.12 -4.64
N TRP A 58 -36.99 -5.22 -4.33
CA TRP A 58 -37.49 -6.28 -3.47
C TRP A 58 -37.74 -5.82 -2.02
N ALA A 59 -36.79 -5.07 -1.44
CA ALA A 59 -36.88 -4.60 -0.04
C ALA A 59 -38.08 -3.67 0.19
N TYR A 60 -38.33 -2.73 -0.71
CA TYR A 60 -39.39 -1.73 -0.57
C TYR A 60 -40.78 -2.18 -1.09
N THR A 61 -40.84 -3.20 -1.96
CA THR A 61 -42.13 -3.67 -2.50
C THR A 61 -42.92 -4.45 -1.45
N PRO A 62 -44.17 -4.07 -1.10
CA PRO A 62 -44.97 -4.80 -0.11
C PRO A 62 -45.34 -6.22 -0.56
N GLU A 63 -45.47 -7.15 0.40
CA GLU A 63 -45.69 -8.59 0.11
C GLU A 63 -46.94 -8.85 -0.74
N LYS A 64 -47.98 -8.04 -0.57
CA LYS A 64 -49.22 -8.12 -1.36
C LYS A 64 -48.96 -7.99 -2.86
N VAL A 65 -48.07 -7.08 -3.25
CA VAL A 65 -47.70 -6.85 -4.66
C VAL A 65 -46.84 -8.01 -5.15
N LEU A 66 -45.91 -8.49 -4.33
CA LEU A 66 -45.07 -9.64 -4.67
C LEU A 66 -45.89 -10.91 -4.91
N HIS A 67 -46.92 -11.14 -4.07
CA HIS A 67 -47.84 -12.26 -4.22
C HIS A 67 -48.76 -12.09 -5.45
N ALA A 68 -49.17 -10.86 -5.78
CA ALA A 68 -49.93 -10.58 -7.00
C ALA A 68 -49.13 -10.87 -8.29
N VAL A 69 -47.80 -10.72 -8.24
CA VAL A 69 -46.87 -11.07 -9.32
C VAL A 69 -46.57 -12.59 -9.35
N GLY A 70 -47.06 -13.36 -8.37
CA GLY A 70 -46.87 -14.81 -8.28
C GLY A 70 -45.56 -15.23 -7.60
N ILE A 71 -44.87 -14.32 -6.92
CA ILE A 71 -43.62 -14.61 -6.20
C ILE A 71 -43.96 -14.95 -4.74
N TYR A 72 -43.99 -16.24 -4.43
CA TYR A 72 -44.30 -16.75 -3.08
C TYR A 72 -43.06 -17.23 -2.30
N TYR A 73 -41.95 -17.47 -3.00
CA TYR A 73 -40.71 -17.99 -2.40
C TYR A 73 -39.63 -16.92 -2.42
N TYR A 74 -39.53 -16.17 -1.33
CA TYR A 74 -38.46 -15.20 -1.08
C TYR A 74 -38.03 -15.31 0.39
N PRO A 75 -36.76 -14.97 0.71
CA PRO A 75 -36.30 -14.96 2.09
C PRO A 75 -37.11 -13.94 2.91
N SER A 76 -37.22 -14.15 4.22
CA SER A 76 -37.90 -13.20 5.12
C SER A 76 -37.42 -11.77 4.89
N LYS A 77 -38.34 -10.80 4.83
CA LYS A 77 -38.01 -9.38 4.68
C LYS A 77 -37.10 -8.83 5.76
N TYR A 78 -36.96 -9.52 6.89
CA TYR A 78 -35.95 -9.22 7.90
C TYR A 78 -34.54 -9.11 7.30
N TRP A 79 -34.22 -9.90 6.26
CA TRP A 79 -32.92 -9.85 5.58
C TRP A 79 -32.65 -8.53 4.85
N ALA A 80 -33.70 -7.78 4.47
CA ALA A 80 -33.55 -6.44 3.92
C ALA A 80 -32.96 -5.45 4.95
N LEU A 81 -33.20 -5.67 6.23
CA LEU A 81 -32.61 -4.87 7.31
C LEU A 81 -31.31 -5.49 7.83
N ALA A 82 -31.26 -6.82 7.94
CA ALA A 82 -30.10 -7.51 8.49
C ALA A 82 -28.84 -7.24 7.67
N LEU A 83 -28.90 -7.34 6.33
CA LEU A 83 -27.73 -7.15 5.47
C LEU A 83 -27.02 -5.79 5.67
N PRO A 84 -27.69 -4.63 5.58
CA PRO A 84 -27.03 -3.34 5.79
C PRO A 84 -26.51 -3.17 7.22
N VAL A 85 -27.21 -3.72 8.22
CA VAL A 85 -26.75 -3.70 9.62
C VAL A 85 -25.47 -4.52 9.78
N TRP A 86 -25.42 -5.75 9.25
CA TRP A 86 -24.24 -6.60 9.30
C TRP A 86 -23.05 -6.00 8.54
N LEU A 87 -23.28 -5.38 7.38
CA LEU A 87 -22.23 -4.66 6.64
C LEU A 87 -21.67 -3.48 7.46
N SER A 88 -22.52 -2.74 8.15
CA SER A 88 -22.10 -1.62 8.99
C SER A 88 -21.27 -2.11 10.19
N VAL A 89 -21.72 -3.16 10.87
CA VAL A 89 -20.99 -3.79 11.97
C VAL A 89 -19.65 -4.34 11.47
N LEU A 90 -19.63 -5.02 10.33
CA LEU A 90 -18.41 -5.55 9.73
C LEU A 90 -17.41 -4.44 9.41
N ALA A 91 -17.85 -3.30 8.87
CA ALA A 91 -16.98 -2.17 8.59
C ALA A 91 -16.31 -1.62 9.86
N VAL A 92 -17.07 -1.47 10.95
CA VAL A 92 -16.54 -1.04 12.25
C VAL A 92 -15.56 -2.07 12.81
N VAL A 93 -15.91 -3.36 12.76
CA VAL A 93 -15.02 -4.44 13.23
C VAL A 93 -13.72 -4.47 12.43
N MET A 94 -13.79 -4.31 11.10
CA MET A 94 -12.61 -4.26 10.23
C MET A 94 -11.70 -3.07 10.59
N PHE A 95 -12.28 -1.91 10.90
CA PHE A 95 -11.51 -0.75 11.36
C PHE A 95 -10.75 -1.05 12.66
N TRP A 96 -11.43 -1.59 13.67
CA TRP A 96 -10.79 -1.98 14.93
C TRP A 96 -9.72 -3.06 14.74
N LEU A 97 -10.01 -4.09 13.95
CA LEU A 97 -9.05 -5.15 13.63
C LEU A 97 -7.81 -4.58 12.94
N TYR A 98 -7.98 -3.61 12.04
CA TYR A 98 -6.87 -2.93 11.40
C TYR A 98 -6.03 -2.16 12.41
N GLU A 99 -6.65 -1.40 13.33
CA GLU A 99 -5.91 -0.73 14.40
C GLU A 99 -5.16 -1.72 15.29
N PHE A 100 -5.81 -2.78 15.75
CA PHE A 100 -5.15 -3.81 16.56
C PHE A 100 -4.02 -4.50 15.82
N TYR A 101 -4.19 -4.78 14.53
CA TYR A 101 -3.14 -5.35 13.69
C TYR A 101 -1.95 -4.39 13.56
N ASN A 102 -2.20 -3.11 13.29
CA ASN A 102 -1.14 -2.11 13.24
C ASN A 102 -0.43 -2.00 14.59
N LEU A 103 -1.16 -1.98 15.71
CA LEU A 103 -0.56 -1.96 17.04
C LEU A 103 0.30 -3.21 17.31
N ALA A 104 -0.16 -4.39 16.88
CA ALA A 104 0.59 -5.64 17.02
C ALA A 104 1.85 -5.68 16.16
N CYS A 105 1.84 -5.04 14.99
CA CYS A 105 2.98 -4.95 14.08
C CYS A 105 3.92 -3.78 14.38
N THR A 106 3.50 -2.80 15.18
CA THR A 106 4.31 -1.60 15.46
C THR A 106 5.35 -1.89 16.55
N PRO A 107 6.63 -1.55 16.33
CA PRO A 107 7.67 -1.63 17.37
C PRO A 107 7.30 -0.79 18.62
N PRO A 108 7.82 -1.14 19.82
CA PRO A 108 7.58 -0.35 21.03
C PRO A 108 7.86 1.14 20.81
N LEU A 109 7.06 2.04 21.41
CA LEU A 109 7.15 3.51 21.22
C LEU A 109 8.56 4.10 21.42
N HIS A 110 9.41 3.43 22.20
CA HIS A 110 10.79 3.84 22.47
C HIS A 110 11.83 3.27 21.50
N SER A 111 11.42 2.46 20.51
CA SER A 111 12.34 1.94 19.49
C SER A 111 12.71 3.01 18.48
N LEU A 112 13.99 3.06 18.11
CA LEU A 112 14.48 3.89 17.02
C LEU A 112 13.97 3.39 15.66
N ASP A 113 13.49 2.14 15.57
CA ASP A 113 12.94 1.56 14.33
C ASP A 113 11.65 2.26 13.89
N ASN A 114 10.99 3.03 14.77
CA ASN A 114 9.84 3.88 14.41
C ASN A 114 10.27 5.17 13.67
N VAL A 115 11.54 5.53 13.74
CA VAL A 115 12.11 6.75 13.11
C VAL A 115 13.09 6.38 12.01
N ARG A 116 13.77 5.24 12.14
CA ARG A 116 14.79 4.73 11.22
C ARG A 116 14.27 3.51 10.48
N ASP A 117 14.20 3.59 9.16
CA ASP A 117 13.96 2.43 8.29
C ASP A 117 15.28 1.77 7.86
N GLU A 118 15.19 0.71 7.05
CA GLU A 118 16.36 -0.02 6.52
C GLU A 118 17.25 0.84 5.60
N HIS A 119 16.69 1.90 5.02
CA HIS A 119 17.38 2.74 4.03
C HIS A 119 17.97 4.01 4.63
N CYS A 120 17.61 4.34 5.88
CA CYS A 120 18.07 5.52 6.57
C CYS A 120 19.55 5.41 6.91
N ARG A 121 20.33 6.41 6.48
CA ARG A 121 21.79 6.42 6.63
C ARG A 121 22.21 7.56 7.54
N TRP A 122 22.62 7.26 8.77
CA TRP A 122 23.12 8.31 9.65
C TRP A 122 24.61 8.55 9.43
N LYS A 123 25.10 9.66 10.00
CA LYS A 123 26.52 10.03 9.91
C LYS A 123 27.43 8.95 10.52
N GLU A 124 26.94 8.25 11.54
CA GLU A 124 27.65 7.15 12.20
C GLU A 124 27.83 5.94 11.27
N ASP A 125 26.91 5.70 10.35
CA ASP A 125 26.90 4.54 9.44
C ASP A 125 27.77 4.77 8.18
N LEU A 126 28.28 5.98 7.97
CA LEU A 126 29.17 6.32 6.86
C LEU A 126 30.57 5.70 7.08
N THR A 127 31.09 5.05 6.04
CA THR A 127 32.48 4.56 6.02
C THR A 127 33.46 5.74 6.09
N GLU A 128 34.66 5.54 6.64
CA GLU A 128 35.71 6.57 6.74
C GLU A 128 36.01 7.27 5.40
N GLU A 129 35.98 6.54 4.27
CA GLU A 129 36.12 7.13 2.93
C GLU A 129 34.93 8.03 2.55
N GLN A 130 33.71 7.63 2.91
CA GLN A 130 32.47 8.39 2.68
C GLN A 130 32.36 9.63 3.58
N ARG A 131 33.16 9.71 4.65
CA ARG A 131 33.28 10.91 5.48
C ARG A 131 34.18 11.96 4.85
N LYS A 132 35.18 11.55 4.05
CA LYS A 132 36.14 12.44 3.37
C LYS A 132 35.52 13.16 2.18
N MET A 133 34.54 12.55 1.52
CA MET A 133 33.73 13.15 0.44
C MET A 133 32.26 12.99 0.80
N PRO A 134 31.51 14.07 1.08
CA PRO A 134 30.19 13.96 1.70
C PRO A 134 29.20 13.29 0.75
N VAL A 135 28.83 12.05 1.09
CA VAL A 135 27.69 11.36 0.49
C VAL A 135 26.42 11.84 1.20
N LEU A 136 25.29 11.92 0.49
CA LEU A 136 24.01 12.26 1.10
C LEU A 136 23.68 11.28 2.24
N TYR A 137 23.35 11.82 3.41
CA TYR A 137 22.98 11.08 4.62
C TYR A 137 21.84 11.81 5.34
N ASP A 138 21.09 11.07 6.15
CA ASP A 138 19.93 11.58 6.88
C ASP A 138 20.34 12.19 8.21
N MET A 139 19.79 13.36 8.51
CA MET A 139 20.01 14.04 9.78
C MET A 139 18.99 13.55 10.82
N PRO A 140 19.43 13.12 12.02
CA PRO A 140 18.51 12.72 13.09
C PRO A 140 17.55 13.86 13.46
N LEU A 141 16.31 13.50 13.80
CA LEU A 141 15.24 14.46 14.12
C LEU A 141 15.65 15.43 15.23
N GLU A 142 16.45 14.98 16.19
CA GLU A 142 16.96 15.80 17.29
C GLU A 142 17.86 16.92 16.79
N GLN A 143 18.72 16.64 15.80
CA GLN A 143 19.61 17.64 15.21
C GLN A 143 18.82 18.63 14.35
N VAL A 144 17.85 18.15 13.56
CA VAL A 144 16.97 19.02 12.77
C VAL A 144 16.17 19.95 13.68
N ASN A 145 15.57 19.42 14.75
CA ASN A 145 14.79 20.21 15.70
C ASN A 145 15.66 21.28 16.41
N ALA A 146 16.87 20.90 16.83
CA ALA A 146 17.82 21.83 17.43
C ALA A 146 18.23 22.97 16.49
N LEU A 147 18.47 22.66 15.22
CA LEU A 147 18.84 23.64 14.20
C LEU A 147 17.68 24.56 13.84
N LEU A 148 16.47 24.02 13.67
CA LEU A 148 15.33 24.78 13.17
C LEU A 148 14.65 25.62 14.25
N PHE A 149 14.61 25.12 15.49
CA PHE A 149 13.87 25.75 16.60
C PHE A 149 14.79 26.24 17.75
N GLY A 150 16.11 26.10 17.61
CA GLY A 150 17.08 26.59 18.62
C GLY A 150 17.08 25.81 19.93
N GLY A 151 16.44 24.63 19.99
CA GLY A 151 16.45 23.77 21.16
C GLY A 151 17.82 23.11 21.37
N ALA A 152 18.38 23.15 22.57
CA ALA A 152 19.62 22.42 22.85
C ALA A 152 19.40 20.90 22.69
N PRO A 153 20.30 20.16 22.02
CA PRO A 153 20.16 18.72 21.89
C PRO A 153 20.19 18.06 23.26
N ARG A 154 19.12 17.34 23.61
CA ARG A 154 19.03 16.62 24.89
C ARG A 154 20.06 15.48 24.89
N GLN A 155 21.16 15.64 25.62
CA GLN A 155 22.18 14.59 25.76
C GLN A 155 21.55 13.35 26.39
N ARG A 156 21.41 12.28 25.60
CA ARG A 156 21.00 10.97 26.10
C ARG A 156 22.19 10.36 26.83
N ASP A 157 22.11 10.29 28.15
CA ASP A 157 23.12 9.65 29.00
C ASP A 157 23.35 8.21 28.53
N LYS A 158 24.51 7.93 27.94
CA LYS A 158 24.91 6.61 27.43
C LYS A 158 25.19 5.58 28.55
N LYS A 159 24.78 5.85 29.80
CA LYS A 159 25.31 5.19 31.00
C LYS A 159 24.60 3.90 31.45
N LYS A 160 23.61 3.38 30.70
CA LYS A 160 22.90 2.14 31.05
C LYS A 160 22.60 1.24 29.85
N ARG A 161 23.65 0.83 29.14
CA ARG A 161 23.62 -0.39 28.31
C ARG A 161 24.74 -1.31 28.79
N LYS A 162 24.44 -2.10 29.82
CA LYS A 162 25.03 -3.40 30.09
C LYS A 162 23.89 -4.41 30.00
#